data_AF-A0AA47MC96-F1
#
_entry.id   AF-A0AA47MC96-F1
#
_cell.length_a   1.000
_cell.length_b   1.000
_cell.length_c   1.000
_cell.angle_alpha   90.00
_cell.angle_beta   90.00
_cell.angle_gamma   90.00
#
_symmetry.space_group_name_H-M   'P 1'
#
loop_
_entity.id
_entity.type
_entity.pdbx_description
1 polymer ?
#
loop_
_entity_poly.entity_id
_entity_poly.type
_entity_poly.pdbx_seq_one_letter_code
_entity_poly.pdbx_strand_id
1 'polypeptide(L)'
;MDTLDGYREGFHRHWGDPTREFLTLLMRAILASRFFVGPDDSKHLSLDSIGLNRGTYVIIGKMIAICLVHGGVGPYVFSERLLCQLTGEPAPPVDVMEIDDEDLKSQILKASYK
;
A
#
# COMPACT_ATOMS: atom_id res chain seq x y z
N MET A 1 9.35 29.42 -34.45
CA MET A 1 8.18 29.52 -33.55
C MET A 1 7.70 28.10 -33.37
N ASP A 2 8.38 27.39 -32.47
CA ASP A 2 8.07 26.01 -32.10
C ASP A 2 7.05 26.04 -30.97
N THR A 3 6.00 25.22 -31.08
CA THR A 3 5.32 24.48 -30.00
C THR A 3 3.90 24.13 -30.41
N LEU A 4 3.42 22.98 -29.92
CA LEU A 4 2.02 22.57 -29.74
C LEU A 4 1.46 21.44 -30.63
N ASP A 5 2.25 20.42 -30.98
CA ASP A 5 1.67 19.09 -31.33
C ASP A 5 2.22 17.91 -30.52
N GLY A 6 3.17 18.12 -29.60
CA GLY A 6 3.77 17.03 -28.81
C GLY A 6 3.00 16.57 -27.57
N TYR A 7 1.87 17.20 -27.21
CA TYR A 7 1.25 17.01 -25.88
C TYR A 7 0.01 16.09 -25.85
N ARG A 8 -0.39 15.49 -26.98
CA ARG A 8 -1.61 14.66 -27.06
C ARG A 8 -1.40 13.20 -27.47
N GLU A 9 -0.15 12.72 -27.51
CA GLU A 9 0.19 11.35 -27.91
C GLU A 9 0.88 10.52 -26.82
N GLY A 10 0.75 10.90 -25.54
CA GLY A 10 1.34 10.16 -24.41
C GLY A 10 0.40 9.19 -23.67
N PHE A 11 -0.91 9.21 -23.94
CA PHE A 11 -1.91 8.48 -23.13
C PHE A 11 -2.46 7.21 -23.80
N HIS A 12 -1.91 6.80 -24.93
CA HIS A 12 -2.35 5.61 -25.67
C HIS A 12 -1.15 4.77 -26.11
N ARG A 13 -0.42 4.13 -25.19
CA ARG A 13 0.56 3.09 -25.59
C ARG A 13 1.11 2.16 -24.50
N HIS A 14 0.29 1.62 -23.58
CA HIS A 14 0.75 0.50 -22.71
C HIS A 14 -0.34 -0.56 -22.41
N TRP A 15 -1.22 -0.85 -23.37
CA TRP A 15 -2.16 -1.98 -23.27
C TRP A 15 -1.58 -3.28 -23.89
N GLY A 16 -0.25 -3.38 -24.01
CA GLY A 16 0.41 -4.48 -24.71
C GLY A 16 1.80 -4.85 -24.19
N ASP A 17 2.17 -4.41 -22.97
CA ASP A 17 3.35 -4.95 -22.30
C ASP A 17 2.91 -5.98 -21.26
N PRO A 18 3.07 -7.28 -21.53
CA PRO A 18 2.72 -8.35 -20.59
C PRO A 18 3.39 -8.18 -19.24
N THR A 19 4.58 -7.56 -19.20
CA THR A 19 5.30 -7.27 -17.96
C THR A 19 4.52 -6.29 -17.10
N ARG A 20 4.10 -5.16 -17.67
CA ARG A 20 3.32 -4.15 -16.96
C ARG A 20 1.97 -4.69 -16.50
N GLU A 21 1.31 -5.49 -17.33
CA GLU A 21 0.04 -6.14 -16.95
C GLU A 21 0.23 -7.12 -15.78
N PHE A 22 1.24 -7.99 -15.85
CA PHE A 22 1.57 -8.90 -14.77
C PHE A 22 1.86 -8.16 -13.45
N LEU A 23 2.68 -7.11 -13.49
CA LEU A 23 3.02 -6.32 -12.30
C LEU A 23 1.80 -5.59 -11.73
N THR A 24 0.88 -5.17 -12.59
CA THR A 24 -0.40 -4.59 -12.16
C THR A 24 -1.25 -5.61 -11.41
N LEU A 25 -1.38 -6.82 -11.95
CA LEU A 25 -2.12 -7.91 -11.31
C LEU A 25 -1.45 -8.36 -10.01
N LEU A 26 -0.13 -8.45 -9.98
CA LEU A 26 0.65 -8.77 -8.79
C LEU A 26 0.42 -7.73 -7.69
N MET A 27 0.49 -6.44 -8.00
CA MET A 27 0.19 -5.37 -7.04
C MET A 27 -1.22 -5.51 -6.46
N ARG A 28 -2.22 -5.74 -7.32
CA ARG A 28 -3.61 -5.95 -6.87
C ARG A 28 -3.75 -7.17 -5.95
N ALA A 29 -3.09 -8.27 -6.29
CA ALA A 29 -3.12 -9.49 -5.47
C ALA A 29 -2.43 -9.29 -4.10
N ILE A 30 -1.32 -8.56 -4.06
CA ILE A 30 -0.63 -8.21 -2.83
C ILE A 30 -1.54 -7.37 -1.92
N LEU A 31 -2.15 -6.32 -2.47
CA LEU A 31 -3.02 -5.40 -1.71
C LEU A 31 -4.34 -6.04 -1.26
N ALA A 32 -4.80 -7.08 -1.94
CA ALA A 32 -5.96 -7.88 -1.55
C ALA A 32 -5.62 -9.03 -0.58
N SER A 33 -4.35 -9.23 -0.25
CA SER A 33 -3.92 -10.28 0.66
C SER A 33 -4.20 -9.92 2.13
N ARG A 34 -4.24 -10.93 3.00
CA ARG A 34 -4.42 -10.76 4.46
C ARG A 34 -3.33 -9.93 5.17
N PHE A 35 -2.26 -9.57 4.47
CA PHE A 35 -1.15 -8.80 5.02
C PHE A 35 -1.43 -7.30 5.03
N PHE A 36 -2.47 -6.88 4.30
CA PHE A 36 -3.00 -5.52 4.29
C PHE A 36 -4.44 -5.52 4.78
N VAL A 37 -4.76 -4.53 5.60
CA VAL A 37 -6.07 -4.32 6.22
C VAL A 37 -6.42 -2.83 6.21
N GLY A 38 -7.62 -2.48 6.63
CA GLY A 38 -8.17 -1.13 6.51
C GLY A 38 -8.88 -0.82 5.19
N PRO A 39 -9.40 0.42 5.04
CA PRO A 39 -10.15 0.89 3.87
C PRO A 39 -9.37 0.76 2.55
N ASP A 40 -10.09 0.76 1.42
CA ASP A 40 -9.48 0.60 0.10
C ASP A 40 -8.59 1.78 -0.34
N ASP A 41 -8.70 2.92 0.31
CA ASP A 41 -7.88 4.12 0.10
C ASP A 41 -6.86 4.38 1.23
N SER A 42 -6.87 3.57 2.30
CA SER A 42 -6.03 3.76 3.49
C SER A 42 -5.63 2.44 4.14
N LYS A 43 -5.00 1.56 3.33
CA LYS A 43 -4.50 0.27 3.77
C LYS A 43 -3.24 0.42 4.62
N HIS A 44 -3.18 -0.39 5.68
CA HIS A 44 -2.02 -0.55 6.54
C HIS A 44 -1.70 -2.04 6.74
N LEU A 45 -0.59 -2.35 7.42
CA LEU A 45 -0.16 -3.74 7.61
C LEU A 45 -0.96 -4.39 8.73
N SER A 46 -1.39 -5.64 8.51
CA SER A 46 -2.07 -6.43 9.56
C SER A 46 -1.14 -6.94 10.66
N LEU A 47 0.17 -6.86 10.44
CA LEU A 47 1.23 -7.34 11.35
C LEU A 47 1.03 -8.79 11.83
N ASP A 48 0.60 -9.67 10.91
CA ASP A 48 0.52 -11.12 11.11
C ASP A 48 1.86 -11.66 11.65
N SER A 49 1.85 -12.12 12.90
CA SER A 49 3.06 -12.54 13.62
C SER A 49 3.77 -13.72 12.95
N ILE A 50 2.99 -14.64 12.36
CA ILE A 50 3.52 -15.80 11.63
C ILE A 50 4.20 -15.32 10.34
N GLY A 51 3.55 -14.45 9.59
CA GLY A 51 4.12 -13.83 8.39
C GLY A 51 5.38 -13.02 8.69
N LEU A 52 5.39 -12.27 9.78
CA LEU A 52 6.55 -11.50 10.23
C LEU A 52 7.74 -12.41 10.56
N ASN A 53 7.52 -13.44 11.38
CA ASN A 53 8.58 -14.39 11.74
C ASN A 53 9.14 -15.17 10.53
N ARG A 54 8.31 -15.41 9.51
CA ARG A 54 8.74 -16.07 8.27
C ARG A 54 9.41 -15.12 7.27
N GLY A 55 9.49 -13.82 7.57
CA GLY A 55 10.04 -12.82 6.65
C GLY A 55 9.12 -12.50 5.47
N THR A 56 7.83 -12.84 5.55
CA THR A 56 6.87 -12.62 4.45
C THR A 56 6.74 -11.14 4.08
N TYR A 57 6.74 -10.24 5.07
CA TYR A 57 6.70 -8.79 4.82
C TYR A 57 7.93 -8.29 4.05
N VAL A 58 9.10 -8.91 4.24
CA VAL A 58 10.31 -8.59 3.46
C VAL A 58 10.12 -8.99 2.00
N ILE A 59 9.51 -10.16 1.75
CA ILE A 59 9.22 -10.62 0.38
C ILE A 59 8.19 -9.72 -0.29
N ILE A 60 7.11 -9.37 0.41
CA ILE A 60 6.08 -8.45 -0.09
C ILE A 60 6.66 -7.08 -0.42
N GLY A 61 7.50 -6.52 0.47
CA GLY A 61 8.19 -5.25 0.21
C GLY A 61 9.06 -5.30 -1.04
N LYS A 62 9.79 -6.40 -1.27
CA LYS A 62 10.56 -6.61 -2.51
C LYS A 62 9.66 -6.69 -3.74
N MET A 63 8.52 -7.38 -3.66
CA MET A 63 7.56 -7.44 -4.77
C MET A 63 7.00 -6.07 -5.11
N ILE A 64 6.61 -5.28 -4.11
CA ILE A 64 6.15 -3.90 -4.28
C ILE A 64 7.24 -3.04 -4.94
N ALA A 65 8.50 -3.16 -4.48
CA ALA A 65 9.61 -2.44 -5.07
C ALA A 65 9.82 -2.81 -6.55
N ILE A 66 9.72 -4.10 -6.91
CA ILE A 66 9.78 -4.56 -8.31
C ILE A 66 8.65 -3.95 -9.14
N CYS A 67 7.41 -3.96 -8.65
CA CYS A 67 6.28 -3.35 -9.33
C CYS A 67 6.49 -1.84 -9.57
N LEU A 68 7.04 -1.14 -8.58
CA LEU A 68 7.30 0.29 -8.66
C LEU A 68 8.42 0.62 -9.66
N VAL A 69 9.57 -0.05 -9.54
CA VAL A 69 10.78 0.23 -10.33
C VAL A 69 10.63 -0.22 -11.78
N HIS A 70 10.04 -1.39 -12.03
CA HIS A 70 9.98 -1.98 -13.38
C HIS A 70 8.63 -1.77 -14.07
N GLY A 71 7.53 -1.72 -13.32
CA GLY A 71 6.18 -1.56 -13.89
C GLY A 71 5.66 -0.12 -13.86
N GLY A 72 6.30 0.75 -13.06
CA GLY A 72 5.72 2.05 -12.72
C GLY A 72 4.38 1.92 -11.99
N VAL A 73 4.11 0.77 -11.36
CA VAL A 73 2.85 0.48 -10.66
C VAL A 73 3.10 0.62 -9.17
N GLY A 74 2.60 1.70 -8.58
CA GLY A 74 2.68 1.96 -7.14
C GLY A 74 1.43 1.49 -6.38
N PRO A 75 1.55 1.24 -5.08
CA PRO A 75 0.40 1.09 -4.19
C PRO A 75 -0.16 2.48 -3.84
N TYR A 76 -1.19 2.93 -4.55
CA TYR A 76 -1.84 4.23 -4.31
C TYR A 76 -2.79 4.24 -3.11
N VAL A 77 -2.84 3.14 -2.36
CA VAL A 77 -3.84 2.87 -1.32
C VAL A 77 -3.23 2.81 0.07
N PHE A 78 -1.95 3.12 0.25
CA PHE A 78 -1.33 3.09 1.57
C PHE A 78 -1.79 4.27 2.42
N SER A 79 -2.05 3.99 3.70
CA SER A 79 -2.33 5.05 4.66
C SER A 79 -1.15 6.00 4.79
N GLU A 80 -1.43 7.27 5.12
CA GLU A 80 -0.41 8.29 5.33
C GLU A 80 0.63 7.83 6.36
N ARG A 81 0.17 7.24 7.47
CA ARG A 81 1.04 6.67 8.50
C ARG A 81 1.98 5.59 7.96
N LEU A 82 1.47 4.64 7.18
CA LEU A 82 2.32 3.59 6.60
C LEU A 82 3.36 4.20 5.66
N LEU A 83 2.97 5.19 4.86
CA LEU A 83 3.90 5.92 4.00
C LEU A 83 5.00 6.61 4.83
N CYS A 84 4.63 7.35 5.88
CA CYS A 84 5.60 7.98 6.79
C CYS A 84 6.57 6.95 7.39
N GLN A 85 6.06 5.80 7.85
CA GLN A 85 6.89 4.72 8.40
C GLN A 85 7.86 4.14 7.36
N LEU A 86 7.44 4.02 6.10
CA LEU A 86 8.29 3.52 5.01
C LEU A 86 9.34 4.54 4.56
N THR A 87 9.03 5.83 4.62
CA THR A 87 9.95 6.91 4.23
C THR A 87 10.83 7.40 5.38
N GLY A 88 10.53 7.01 6.62
CA GLY A 88 11.23 7.50 7.82
C GLY A 88 10.78 8.89 8.28
N GLU A 89 9.64 9.37 7.77
CA GLU A 89 9.03 10.64 8.17
C GLU A 89 8.23 10.47 9.47
N PRO A 90 8.06 11.53 10.26
CA PRO A 90 7.23 11.47 11.47
C PRO A 90 5.78 11.17 11.10
N ALA A 91 5.24 10.09 11.65
CA ALA A 91 3.84 9.71 11.47
C ALA A 91 2.91 10.61 12.30
N PRO A 92 1.66 10.85 11.85
CA PRO A 92 0.65 11.53 12.65
C PRO A 92 0.37 10.77 13.96
N PRO A 93 -0.23 11.42 14.98
CA PRO A 93 -0.62 10.76 16.24
C PRO A 93 -1.46 9.50 16.03
N VAL A 94 -1.34 8.51 16.93
CA VAL A 94 -2.11 7.25 16.85
C VAL A 94 -3.56 7.53 17.16
N ASP A 95 -4.45 7.22 16.21
CA ASP A 95 -5.89 7.19 16.44
C ASP A 95 -6.36 5.75 16.70
N VAL A 96 -7.21 5.58 17.71
CA VAL A 96 -7.88 4.30 18.03
C VAL A 96 -8.77 3.83 16.87
N MET A 97 -9.21 4.76 16.01
CA MET A 97 -9.97 4.41 14.80
C MET A 97 -9.16 3.63 13.77
N GLU A 98 -7.82 3.67 13.83
CA GLU A 98 -6.94 2.88 12.96
C GLU A 98 -6.83 1.40 13.38
N ILE A 99 -7.40 1.02 14.52
CA ILE A 99 -7.38 -0.37 14.99
C ILE A 99 -8.48 -1.15 14.27
N ASP A 100 -8.08 -2.10 13.42
CA ASP A 100 -8.99 -2.99 12.72
C ASP A 100 -9.57 -4.12 13.60
N ASP A 101 -8.91 -4.45 14.71
CA ASP A 101 -9.42 -5.42 15.68
C ASP A 101 -10.48 -4.75 16.57
N GLU A 102 -11.76 -5.00 16.27
CA GLU A 102 -12.90 -4.40 16.97
C GLU A 102 -12.97 -4.76 18.46
N ASP A 103 -12.50 -5.95 18.85
CA ASP A 103 -12.47 -6.36 20.25
C ASP A 103 -11.39 -5.57 21.01
N LEU A 104 -10.20 -5.46 20.43
CA LEU A 104 -9.10 -4.68 20.98
C LEU A 104 -9.46 -3.19 21.05
N LYS A 105 -10.03 -2.65 19.98
CA LYS A 105 -10.51 -1.27 19.89
C LYS A 105 -11.53 -0.98 20.99
N SER A 106 -12.51 -1.87 21.17
CA SER A 106 -13.52 -1.75 22.21
C SER A 106 -12.92 -1.78 23.63
N GLN A 107 -11.91 -2.60 23.87
CA GLN A 107 -11.22 -2.65 25.16
C GLN A 107 -10.42 -1.38 25.44
N ILE A 108 -9.71 -0.84 24.45
CA ILE A 108 -8.94 0.41 24.57
C ILE A 108 -9.87 1.59 24.85
N LEU A 109 -10.99 1.70 24.12
CA LEU A 109 -11.97 2.76 24.35
C LEU A 109 -12.56 2.71 25.76
N LYS A 110 -12.88 1.51 26.28
CA LYS A 110 -13.33 1.32 27.67
C LYS A 110 -12.28 1.73 28.69
N ALA A 111 -11.01 1.42 28.44
CA ALA A 111 -9.91 1.78 29.32
C ALA A 111 -9.64 3.30 29.33
N SER A 112 -9.85 3.99 28.21
CA SER A 112 -9.66 5.44 28.10
C SER A 112 -10.75 6.26 28.80
N TYR A 113 -11.91 5.65 29.10
CA TYR A 113 -13.05 6.32 29.77
C TYR A 113 -13.03 6.17 31.30
N LYS A 114 -11.99 5.53 31.85
CA LYS A 114 -11.82 5.28 33.28
C LYS A 114 -10.72 6.14 33.86
#